data_AF-A0A0R0L4E4-F1
#
_entry.id   AF-A0A0R0L4E4-F1
#
_cell.length_a   1.000
_cell.length_b   1.000
_cell.length_c   1.000
_cell.angle_alpha   90.00
_cell.angle_beta   90.00
_cell.angle_gamma   90.00
#
_symmetry.space_group_name_H-M   'P 1'
#
loop_
_entity.id
_entity.type
_entity.pdbx_description
1 polymer ?
#
loop_
_entity_poly.entity_id
_entity_poly.type
_entity_poly.pdbx_seq_one_letter_code
_entity_poly.pdbx_strand_id
1 'polypeptide(L)'
;MKYKDYVHTAGVTVVHQFCHLGSFSFLGGGSLVSQYVPKYMMAAGERAELRGLNLVGLTRCGFSVAEIRSMRAAYRKIFMCVDANAVSLEERLAEVEQHEELVHVPAMRAMLQSIRNSFAENRRGICKFRHWNAS
;
A
#
# COMPACT_ATOMS: atom_id res chain seq x y z
N MET A 1 -15.85 8.89 -3.59
CA MET A 1 -14.48 8.33 -3.71
C MET A 1 -13.49 9.49 -3.74
N LYS A 2 -12.24 9.31 -3.30
CA LYS A 2 -11.20 10.35 -3.38
C LYS A 2 -9.95 9.80 -4.09
N TYR A 3 -9.52 10.50 -5.12
CA TYR A 3 -8.28 10.23 -5.84
C TYR A 3 -7.23 11.26 -5.39
N LYS A 4 -6.01 10.80 -5.21
CA LYS A 4 -4.83 11.66 -5.00
C LYS A 4 -4.04 11.78 -6.29
N ASP A 5 -2.94 12.54 -6.25
CA ASP A 5 -2.13 12.82 -7.42
C ASP A 5 -1.49 11.56 -8.01
N TYR A 6 -1.40 11.49 -9.34
CA TYR A 6 -0.75 10.39 -10.08
C TYR A 6 -1.35 8.99 -9.85
N VAL A 7 -2.63 8.90 -9.46
CA VAL A 7 -3.36 7.62 -9.43
C VAL A 7 -3.63 7.16 -10.86
N HIS A 8 -3.35 5.89 -11.14
CA HIS A 8 -3.62 5.27 -12.44
C HIS A 8 -4.62 4.13 -12.29
N THR A 9 -5.63 4.09 -13.15
CA THR A 9 -6.59 2.99 -13.21
C THR A 9 -6.59 2.41 -14.62
N ALA A 10 -6.35 1.10 -14.73
CA ALA A 10 -6.53 0.40 -15.99
C ALA A 10 -8.03 0.28 -16.34
N GLY A 11 -8.31 -0.18 -17.55
CA GLY A 11 -9.68 -0.26 -18.08
C GLY A 11 -10.62 -1.09 -17.20
N VAL A 12 -11.89 -0.69 -17.17
CA VAL A 12 -12.97 -1.44 -16.50
C VAL A 12 -12.74 -1.59 -14.98
N THR A 13 -12.12 -0.60 -14.33
CA THR A 13 -11.98 -0.58 -12.87
C THR A 13 -13.23 0.05 -12.23
N VAL A 14 -13.77 -0.60 -11.20
CA VAL A 14 -14.89 -0.08 -10.40
C VAL A 14 -14.38 0.28 -9.01
N VAL A 15 -14.68 1.50 -8.56
CA VAL A 15 -14.27 1.98 -7.23
C VAL A 15 -15.51 2.32 -6.42
N HIS A 16 -15.68 1.65 -5.28
CA HIS A 16 -16.80 1.85 -4.41
C HIS A 16 -16.82 3.27 -3.80
N GLN A 17 -18.01 3.78 -3.52
CA GLN A 17 -18.18 5.04 -2.79
C GLN A 17 -17.40 5.03 -1.47
N PHE A 18 -16.88 6.21 -1.11
CA PHE A 18 -16.04 6.46 0.07
C PHE A 18 -14.64 5.81 0.08
N CYS A 19 -14.25 5.05 -0.95
CA CYS A 19 -12.86 4.61 -1.11
C CYS A 19 -11.90 5.76 -1.37
N HIS A 20 -10.67 5.62 -0.87
CA HIS A 20 -9.56 6.53 -1.12
C HIS A 20 -8.44 5.81 -1.84
N LEU A 21 -7.91 6.46 -2.88
CA LEU A 21 -6.77 5.98 -3.66
C LEU A 21 -5.59 6.93 -3.43
N GLY A 22 -4.54 6.42 -2.80
CA GLY A 22 -3.35 7.17 -2.44
C GLY A 22 -2.51 7.53 -3.66
N SER A 23 -1.69 8.57 -3.53
CA SER A 23 -0.86 9.07 -4.64
C SER A 23 0.01 7.96 -5.23
N PHE A 24 0.19 7.99 -6.56
CA PHE A 24 0.96 6.99 -7.32
C PHE A 24 0.47 5.55 -7.17
N SER A 25 -0.75 5.33 -6.69
CA SER A 25 -1.35 3.99 -6.70
C SER A 25 -1.74 3.57 -8.11
N PHE A 26 -1.79 2.26 -8.34
CA PHE A 26 -2.22 1.68 -9.61
C PHE A 26 -3.31 0.63 -9.38
N LEU A 27 -4.41 0.75 -10.12
CA LEU A 27 -5.49 -0.24 -10.12
C LEU A 27 -5.43 -1.06 -11.41
N GLY A 28 -5.32 -2.38 -11.28
CA GLY A 28 -5.32 -3.32 -12.40
C GLY A 28 -6.69 -3.37 -13.10
N GLY A 29 -6.71 -3.81 -14.36
CA GLY A 29 -7.94 -3.82 -15.16
C GLY A 29 -8.99 -4.77 -14.57
N GLY A 30 -10.27 -4.43 -14.74
CA GLY A 30 -11.38 -5.26 -14.24
C GLY A 30 -11.50 -5.31 -12.70
N SER A 31 -10.80 -4.45 -11.97
CA SER A 31 -10.76 -4.56 -10.50
C SER A 31 -11.97 -3.93 -9.84
N LEU A 32 -12.57 -4.60 -8.83
CA LEU A 32 -13.60 -3.99 -7.97
C LEU A 32 -12.98 -3.62 -6.61
N VAL A 33 -12.72 -2.34 -6.43
CA VAL A 33 -12.07 -1.77 -5.24
C VAL A 33 -13.11 -1.30 -4.24
N SER A 34 -13.23 -2.00 -3.11
CA SER A 34 -14.20 -1.70 -2.03
C SER A 34 -13.58 -1.12 -0.75
N GLN A 35 -12.25 -1.06 -0.70
CA GLN A 35 -11.45 -0.55 0.42
C GLN A 35 -10.37 0.43 -0.09
N TYR A 36 -9.52 0.93 0.80
CA TYR A 36 -8.55 1.96 0.43
C TYR A 36 -7.31 1.31 -0.21
N VAL A 37 -6.71 2.00 -1.17
CA VAL A 37 -5.40 1.63 -1.73
C VAL A 37 -4.40 2.69 -1.27
N PRO A 38 -3.47 2.35 -0.36
CA PRO A 38 -2.51 3.32 0.16
C PRO A 38 -1.59 3.91 -0.91
N LYS A 39 -0.89 4.99 -0.55
CA LYS A 39 0.13 5.62 -1.41
C LYS A 39 1.10 4.56 -1.94
N TYR A 40 1.47 4.71 -3.21
CA TYR A 40 2.49 3.92 -3.90
C TYR A 40 2.13 2.44 -4.12
N MET A 41 0.94 1.97 -3.72
CA MET A 41 0.57 0.56 -3.83
C MET A 41 -0.20 0.23 -5.10
N MET A 42 -0.18 -1.06 -5.46
CA MET A 42 -1.00 -1.61 -6.53
C MET A 42 -2.13 -2.45 -5.93
N ALA A 43 -3.32 -2.38 -6.53
CA ALA A 43 -4.42 -3.30 -6.21
C ALA A 43 -5.01 -3.89 -7.49
N ALA A 44 -5.39 -5.17 -7.46
CA ALA A 44 -6.00 -5.82 -8.60
C ALA A 44 -6.91 -7.01 -8.25
N GLY A 45 -7.90 -7.28 -9.10
CA GLY A 45 -8.77 -8.45 -9.06
C GLY A 45 -10.25 -8.12 -8.84
N GLU A 46 -11.14 -9.08 -9.11
CA GLU A 46 -12.59 -8.92 -8.94
C GLU A 46 -12.94 -8.47 -7.52
N ARG A 47 -12.41 -9.14 -6.49
CA ARG A 47 -12.30 -8.54 -5.15
C ARG A 47 -10.88 -8.00 -4.99
N ALA A 48 -10.69 -6.71 -5.24
CA ALA A 48 -9.34 -6.15 -5.36
C ALA A 48 -8.51 -6.35 -4.07
N GLU A 49 -7.33 -6.95 -4.25
CA GLU A 49 -6.33 -7.15 -3.21
C GLU A 49 -5.09 -6.31 -3.51
N LEU A 50 -4.33 -5.94 -2.47
CA LEU A 50 -3.01 -5.34 -2.64
C LEU A 50 -2.06 -6.34 -3.30
N ARG A 51 -1.33 -5.87 -4.32
CA ARG A 51 -0.41 -6.66 -5.14
C ARG A 51 1.05 -6.18 -5.05
N GLY A 52 1.38 -5.35 -4.06
CA GLY A 52 2.72 -4.79 -3.90
C GLY A 52 2.77 -3.29 -4.12
N LEU A 53 3.98 -2.78 -4.36
CA LEU A 53 4.25 -1.39 -4.71
C LEU A 53 4.19 -1.19 -6.22
N ASN A 54 3.76 -0.01 -6.66
CA ASN A 54 3.76 0.45 -8.05
C ASN A 54 5.18 0.81 -8.49
N LEU A 55 6.10 -0.15 -8.50
CA LEU A 55 7.52 0.06 -8.76
C LEU A 55 7.76 0.71 -10.14
N VAL A 56 6.96 0.34 -11.15
CA VAL A 56 7.03 0.92 -12.48
C VAL A 56 6.64 2.41 -12.46
N GLY A 57 5.51 2.75 -11.84
CA GLY A 57 5.06 4.13 -11.72
C GLY A 57 6.02 5.01 -10.92
N LEU A 58 6.51 4.50 -9.79
CA LEU A 58 7.50 5.20 -8.96
C LEU A 58 8.79 5.48 -9.74
N THR A 59 9.32 4.47 -10.44
CA THR A 59 10.55 4.62 -11.24
C THR A 59 10.34 5.63 -12.37
N ARG A 60 9.20 5.58 -13.08
CA ARG A 60 8.86 6.53 -14.15
C ARG A 60 8.67 7.96 -13.65
N CYS A 61 8.22 8.12 -12.41
CA CYS A 61 8.06 9.43 -11.77
C CYS A 61 9.34 9.92 -11.07
N GLY A 62 10.48 9.26 -11.26
CA GLY A 62 11.79 9.74 -10.79
C GLY A 62 12.09 9.49 -9.31
N PHE A 63 11.35 8.60 -8.64
CA PHE A 63 11.72 8.18 -7.28
C PHE A 63 13.09 7.49 -7.31
N SER A 64 13.95 7.84 -6.35
CA SER A 64 15.31 7.30 -6.29
C SER A 64 15.32 5.80 -5.97
N VAL A 65 16.40 5.13 -6.38
CA VAL A 65 16.62 3.71 -6.05
C VAL A 65 16.63 3.49 -4.53
N ALA A 66 17.19 4.44 -3.78
CA ALA A 66 17.21 4.39 -2.32
C ALA A 66 15.79 4.46 -1.72
N GLU A 67 14.95 5.40 -2.18
CA GLU A 67 13.56 5.49 -1.73
C GLU A 67 12.77 4.22 -2.05
N ILE A 68 12.89 3.71 -3.28
CA ILE A 68 12.22 2.49 -3.71
C ILE A 68 12.68 1.29 -2.88
N ARG A 69 13.98 1.17 -2.62
CA ARG A 69 14.56 0.11 -1.78
C ARG A 69 14.00 0.17 -0.36
N SER A 70 13.95 1.35 0.24
CA SER A 70 13.41 1.55 1.59
C SER A 70 11.91 1.21 1.66
N MET A 71 11.10 1.68 0.70
CA MET A 71 9.68 1.33 0.64
C MET A 71 9.46 -0.18 0.44
N ARG A 72 10.27 -0.84 -0.40
CA ARG A 72 10.20 -2.29 -0.59
C ARG A 72 10.52 -3.06 0.68
N ALA A 73 11.51 -2.62 1.45
CA ALA A 73 11.87 -3.24 2.73
C ALA A 73 10.73 -3.10 3.75
N ALA A 74 10.17 -1.90 3.89
CA ALA A 74 9.01 -1.65 4.75
C ALA A 74 7.79 -2.48 4.32
N TYR A 75 7.45 -2.51 3.02
CA TYR A 75 6.31 -3.29 2.52
C TYR A 75 6.43 -4.77 2.88
N ARG A 76 7.62 -5.37 2.73
CA ARG A 76 7.84 -6.77 3.08
C ARG A 76 7.60 -7.02 4.57
N LYS A 77 8.18 -6.18 5.45
CA LYS A 77 7.98 -6.28 6.90
C LYS A 77 6.49 -6.18 7.28
N ILE A 78 5.74 -5.29 6.63
CA ILE A 78 4.33 -5.03 6.98
C ILE A 78 3.37 -6.10 6.43
N PHE A 79 3.57 -6.58 5.20
CA PHE A 79 2.56 -7.37 4.48
C PHE A 79 2.99 -8.79 4.10
N MET A 80 4.27 -9.13 4.21
CA MET A 80 4.82 -10.42 3.78
C MET A 80 5.49 -11.19 4.93
N CYS A 81 5.02 -10.98 6.16
CA CYS A 81 5.46 -11.78 7.30
C CYS A 81 4.98 -13.23 7.13
N VAL A 82 5.88 -14.18 7.33
CA VAL A 82 5.67 -15.63 7.10
C VAL A 82 5.49 -16.37 8.44
N ASP A 83 5.70 -15.71 9.57
CA ASP A 83 5.68 -16.35 10.88
C ASP A 83 4.27 -16.77 11.31
N ALA A 84 4.16 -17.98 11.86
CA ALA A 84 2.92 -18.50 12.44
C ALA A 84 2.42 -17.68 13.65
N ASN A 85 3.34 -16.95 14.30
CA ASN A 85 3.06 -15.99 15.38
C ASN A 85 3.03 -14.54 14.88
N ALA A 86 2.69 -14.31 13.59
CA ALA A 86 2.69 -12.98 13.01
C ALA A 86 1.91 -12.00 13.89
N VAL A 87 2.64 -11.05 14.48
CA VAL A 87 2.10 -9.92 15.23
C VAL A 87 1.15 -9.12 14.35
N SER A 88 0.23 -8.38 14.97
CA SER A 88 -0.81 -7.62 14.26
C SER A 88 -0.23 -6.64 13.24
N LEU A 89 -1.04 -6.22 12.26
CA LEU A 89 -0.63 -5.20 11.29
C LEU A 89 -0.14 -3.92 11.98
N GLU A 90 -0.76 -3.57 13.09
CA GLU A 90 -0.45 -2.39 13.90
C GLU A 90 0.94 -2.50 14.54
N GLU A 91 1.27 -3.66 15.12
CA GLU A 91 2.59 -3.93 15.69
C GLU A 91 3.68 -3.90 14.59
N ARG A 92 3.43 -4.52 13.43
CA ARG A 92 4.39 -4.47 12.30
C ARG A 92 4.60 -3.06 11.76
N LEU A 93 3.57 -2.21 11.78
CA LEU A 93 3.72 -0.80 11.45
C LEU A 93 4.59 -0.08 12.47
N ALA A 94 4.34 -0.29 13.77
CA ALA A 94 5.13 0.30 14.84
C ALA A 94 6.61 -0.13 14.80
N GLU A 95 6.90 -1.40 14.54
CA GLU A 95 8.28 -1.90 14.38
C GLU A 95 9.02 -1.23 13.23
N VAL A 96 8.35 -1.02 12.09
CA VAL A 96 8.95 -0.32 10.95
C VAL A 96 9.18 1.17 11.27
N GLU A 97 8.29 1.79 12.05
CA GLU A 97 8.41 3.18 12.51
C GLU A 97 9.55 3.39 13.52
N GLN A 98 9.95 2.37 14.28
CA GLN A 98 11.08 2.45 15.23
C GLN A 98 12.44 2.29 14.55
N HIS A 99 12.49 1.83 13.31
CA HIS A 99 13.75 1.59 12.61
C HIS A 99 14.34 2.90 12.06
N GLU A 100 15.28 3.50 12.79
CA GLU A 100 15.82 4.85 12.55
C GLU A 100 16.21 5.13 11.09
N GLU A 101 16.88 4.19 10.42
CA GLU A 101 17.32 4.36 9.02
C GLU A 101 16.16 4.55 8.02
N LEU A 102 14.97 4.03 8.33
CA LEU A 102 13.82 4.08 7.41
C LEU A 102 13.01 5.38 7.60
N VAL A 103 12.97 5.94 8.81
CA VAL A 103 12.12 7.10 9.19
C VAL A 103 12.56 8.40 8.53
N HIS A 104 13.83 8.51 8.15
CA HIS A 104 14.38 9.70 7.50
C HIS A 104 14.01 9.81 6.01
N VAL A 105 13.48 8.76 5.40
CA VAL A 105 13.07 8.78 3.99
C VAL A 105 11.63 9.35 3.87
N PRO A 106 11.43 10.54 3.27
CA PRO A 106 10.11 11.18 3.23
C PRO A 106 9.04 10.33 2.55
N ALA A 107 9.39 9.65 1.44
CA ALA A 107 8.49 8.74 0.74
C ALA A 107 8.02 7.59 1.64
N MET A 108 8.92 7.02 2.45
CA MET A 108 8.62 5.95 3.39
C MET A 108 7.63 6.43 4.45
N ARG A 109 7.90 7.58 5.10
CA ARG A 109 6.99 8.19 6.09
C ARG A 109 5.61 8.45 5.50
N ALA A 110 5.55 8.99 4.29
CA ALA A 110 4.29 9.24 3.59
C ALA A 110 3.53 7.93 3.30
N MET A 111 4.23 6.83 3.01
CA MET A 111 3.63 5.50 2.84
C MET A 111 2.97 5.02 4.13
N LEU A 112 3.72 5.02 5.25
CA LEU A 112 3.21 4.57 6.55
C LEU A 112 2.02 5.40 7.02
N GLN A 113 2.14 6.73 6.93
CA GLN A 113 1.04 7.63 7.28
C GLN A 113 -0.21 7.35 6.42
N SER A 114 -0.04 7.04 5.13
CA SER A 114 -1.15 6.66 4.27
C SER A 114 -1.83 5.37 4.70
N ILE A 115 -1.08 4.40 5.22
CA ILE A 115 -1.63 3.15 5.75
C ILE A 115 -2.40 3.44 7.03
N ARG A 116 -1.78 4.11 8.01
CA ARG A 116 -2.40 4.53 9.28
C ARG A 116 -3.71 5.30 9.07
N ASN A 117 -3.70 6.29 8.18
CA ASN A 117 -4.87 7.11 7.85
C ASN A 117 -6.04 6.29 7.26
N SER A 118 -5.79 5.09 6.75
CA SER A 118 -6.85 4.20 6.23
C SER A 118 -7.62 3.49 7.34
N PHE A 119 -7.13 3.53 8.58
CA PHE A 119 -7.75 2.91 9.77
C PHE A 119 -8.26 3.93 10.79
N ALA A 120 -8.16 5.23 10.50
CA ALA A 120 -8.78 6.26 11.34
C ALA A 120 -10.31 6.09 11.41
N GLU A 121 -10.96 6.80 12.34
CA GLU A 121 -12.41 6.73 12.52
C GLU A 121 -13.17 6.99 11.19
N ASN A 122 -14.26 6.24 10.96
CA ASN A 122 -15.08 6.30 9.75
C ASN A 122 -14.34 5.95 8.43
N ARG A 123 -13.24 5.19 8.50
CA ARG A 123 -12.51 4.67 7.33
C ARG A 123 -12.77 3.18 7.10
N ARG A 124 -12.53 2.72 5.87
CA ARG A 124 -12.85 1.34 5.40
C ARG A 124 -11.69 0.35 5.52
N GLY A 125 -10.59 0.75 6.16
CA GLY A 125 -9.33 0.01 6.09
C GLY A 125 -8.77 -0.02 4.67
N ILE A 126 -7.71 -0.81 4.50
CA ILE A 126 -7.05 -1.04 3.21
C ILE A 126 -7.59 -2.29 2.51
N CYS A 127 -7.42 -2.37 1.19
CA CYS A 127 -7.64 -3.62 0.44
C CYS A 127 -6.93 -4.79 1.12
N LYS A 128 -7.58 -5.96 1.13
CA LYS A 128 -6.98 -7.19 1.65
C LYS A 128 -5.64 -7.44 0.97
N PHE A 129 -4.71 -8.05 1.71
CA PHE A 129 -3.42 -8.49 1.20
C PHE A 129 -3.27 -9.98 1.52
N ARG A 130 -2.56 -10.68 0.65
CA ARG A 130 -2.37 -12.12 0.78
C ARG A 130 -1.35 -12.40 1.88
N HIS A 131 -1.73 -13.24 2.86
CA HIS A 131 -0.77 -13.79 3.81
C HIS A 131 0.13 -14.77 3.04
N TRP A 132 1.43 -14.57 3.15
CA TRP A 132 2.41 -15.47 2.55
C TRP A 132 2.63 -16.63 3.52
N ASN A 133 1.94 -17.74 3.27
CA ASN A 133 2.26 -18.99 3.97
C ASN A 133 3.48 -19.61 3.28
N ALA A 134 4.56 -19.88 4.02
CA ALA A 134 5.58 -20.80 3.54
C ALA A 134 4.90 -22.15 3.29
N SER A 135 4.96 -22.62 2.05
CA SER A 135 4.62 -24.00 1.69
C SER A 135 5.77 -24.91 2.06
#